data_AF-A0A4Q2YV05-F1
#
_entry.id   AF-A0A4Q2YV05-F1
#
_cell.length_a   1.000
_cell.length_b   1.000
_cell.length_c   1.000
_cell.angle_alpha   90.00
_cell.angle_beta   90.00
_cell.angle_gamma   90.00
#
_symmetry.space_group_name_H-M   'P 1'
#
loop_
_entity.id
_entity.type
_entity.pdbx_description
1 polymer ?
#
loop_
_entity_poly.entity_id
_entity_poly.type
_entity_poly.pdbx_seq_one_letter_code
_entity_poly.pdbx_strand_id
1 'polypeptide(L)'
;MATYIESKKLWKSQARIKLADGKAKRIAEYGATAESADGKLAATVALLTGNHDGSYRGFVVLGYLPTLRKKSEAWREQVRSIMEVHLLPAFGHQDLKEITRPKVQQYFEGLEARMEHGEIGAWHIRHIHKVLKASLELAFQDGLIARNPVWKVELPPIPEAGTVITLEQLADLVAYGARGVWGPAVALGTLGLRVGEILGTQMSDLTEDNLVVEWQVITRGKGAKRVTKLVNKLKTPTSHRSIPLPAGYAALILSLRAESDSPMVCPGGIAPGQKVGTERASYLNPDNASRGMQQAIARVNAAYVAHHRGKGEPPVFPNITFHDLRRTFKSIMDDIG
;
A
#
# COMPACT_ATOMS: atom_id res chain seq x y z
N MET A 1 -4.84 -21.67 -35.72
CA MET A 1 -5.61 -22.39 -34.69
C MET A 1 -4.65 -23.16 -33.80
N ALA A 2 -4.88 -23.16 -32.49
CA ALA A 2 -4.02 -23.84 -31.54
C ALA A 2 -3.97 -25.37 -31.78
N THR A 3 -2.81 -25.97 -31.51
CA THR A 3 -2.55 -27.41 -31.66
C THR A 3 -2.19 -27.99 -30.31
N TYR A 4 -2.79 -29.12 -29.92
CA TYR A 4 -2.43 -29.79 -28.67
C TYR A 4 -1.06 -30.47 -28.78
N ILE A 5 -0.20 -30.27 -27.77
CA ILE A 5 1.16 -30.84 -27.71
C ILE A 5 1.19 -31.85 -26.56
N GLU A 6 1.14 -33.13 -26.91
CA GLU A 6 1.08 -34.26 -25.96
C GLU A 6 2.22 -34.27 -24.95
N SER A 7 3.46 -34.06 -25.42
CA SER A 7 4.65 -34.07 -24.56
C SER A 7 4.65 -32.98 -23.50
N LYS A 8 3.88 -31.91 -23.70
CA LYS A 8 3.75 -30.79 -22.76
C LYS A 8 2.40 -30.74 -22.05
N LYS A 9 1.44 -31.59 -22.45
CA LYS A 9 0.04 -31.55 -21.99
C LYS A 9 -0.59 -30.15 -22.09
N LEU A 10 -0.27 -29.42 -23.16
CA LEU A 10 -0.70 -28.03 -23.37
C LEU A 10 -1.07 -27.78 -24.82
N TRP A 11 -1.98 -26.84 -25.04
CA TRP A 11 -2.28 -26.27 -26.35
C TRP A 11 -1.21 -25.24 -26.71
N LYS A 12 -0.74 -25.27 -27.96
CA LYS A 12 0.23 -24.34 -28.53
C LYS A 12 -0.42 -23.57 -29.66
N SER A 13 -0.42 -22.25 -29.58
CA SER A 13 -0.76 -21.39 -30.72
C SER A 13 0.50 -20.68 -31.21
N GLN A 14 0.63 -20.47 -32.52
CA GLN A 14 1.81 -19.83 -33.10
C GLN A 14 1.46 -18.92 -34.28
N ALA A 15 2.18 -17.82 -34.41
CA ALA A 15 2.03 -16.85 -35.49
C ALA A 15 3.39 -16.35 -35.98
N ARG A 16 3.43 -15.90 -37.23
CA ARG A 16 4.57 -15.16 -37.80
C ARG A 16 4.15 -13.70 -37.93
N ILE A 17 4.87 -12.81 -37.28
CA ILE A 17 4.55 -11.38 -37.22
C ILE A 17 5.68 -10.56 -37.84
N LYS A 18 5.36 -9.39 -38.42
CA LYS A 18 6.34 -8.37 -38.77
C LYS A 18 6.46 -7.39 -37.59
N LEU A 19 7.68 -7.20 -37.12
CA LEU A 19 7.99 -6.22 -36.07
C LEU A 19 8.07 -4.82 -36.67
N ALA A 20 8.07 -3.79 -35.80
CA ALA A 20 8.17 -2.39 -36.21
C ALA A 20 9.46 -2.06 -37.01
N ASP A 21 10.53 -2.86 -36.86
CA ASP A 21 11.78 -2.75 -37.63
C ASP A 21 11.72 -3.47 -39.00
N GLY A 22 10.55 -3.99 -39.39
CA GLY A 22 10.31 -4.71 -40.64
C GLY A 22 10.70 -6.20 -40.62
N LYS A 23 11.36 -6.70 -39.55
CA LYS A 23 11.80 -8.10 -39.48
C LYS A 23 10.66 -9.04 -39.11
N ALA A 24 10.62 -10.21 -39.73
CA ALA A 24 9.63 -11.24 -39.43
C ALA A 24 10.11 -12.14 -38.27
N LYS A 25 9.26 -12.34 -37.25
CA LYS A 25 9.54 -13.21 -36.10
C LYS A 25 8.42 -14.24 -35.91
N ARG A 26 8.77 -15.49 -35.61
CA ARG A 26 7.81 -16.53 -35.21
C ARG A 26 7.67 -16.53 -33.70
N ILE A 27 6.45 -16.49 -33.20
CA ILE A 27 6.12 -16.58 -31.79
C ILE A 27 5.19 -17.76 -31.55
N ALA A 28 5.27 -18.34 -30.35
CA ALA A 28 4.40 -19.42 -29.92
C ALA A 28 4.06 -19.25 -28.45
N GLU A 29 2.79 -19.39 -28.13
CA GLU A 29 2.25 -19.29 -26.78
C GLU A 29 1.50 -20.56 -26.40
N TYR A 30 1.43 -20.84 -25.09
CA TYR A 30 0.90 -22.09 -24.57
C TYR A 30 -0.23 -21.87 -23.55
N GLY A 31 -1.27 -22.71 -23.61
CA GLY A 31 -2.45 -22.63 -22.76
C GLY A 31 -2.96 -24.01 -22.33
N ALA A 32 -3.67 -24.06 -21.19
CA ALA A 32 -4.34 -25.28 -20.73
C ALA A 32 -5.52 -25.66 -21.64
N THR A 33 -6.11 -24.67 -22.32
CA THR A 33 -7.14 -24.82 -23.35
C THR A 33 -6.68 -24.16 -24.65
N ALA A 34 -7.28 -24.55 -25.78
CA ALA A 34 -7.03 -23.92 -27.08
C ALA A 34 -7.28 -22.41 -27.03
N GLU A 35 -8.40 -22.00 -26.45
CA GLU A 35 -8.80 -20.61 -26.28
C GLU A 35 -7.83 -19.81 -25.42
N SER A 36 -7.28 -20.41 -24.35
CA SER A 36 -6.23 -19.78 -23.53
C SER A 36 -4.92 -19.59 -24.31
N ALA A 37 -4.53 -20.56 -25.15
CA ALA A 37 -3.33 -20.46 -25.98
C ALA A 37 -3.49 -19.40 -27.07
N ASP A 38 -4.66 -19.35 -27.72
CA ASP A 38 -5.00 -18.37 -28.75
C ASP A 38 -5.10 -16.95 -28.18
N GLY A 39 -5.74 -16.76 -27.01
CA GLY A 39 -5.82 -15.46 -26.34
C GLY A 39 -4.45 -14.90 -25.92
N LYS A 40 -3.55 -15.76 -25.41
CA LYS A 40 -2.16 -15.36 -25.10
C LYS A 40 -1.36 -15.03 -26.36
N LEU A 41 -1.54 -15.80 -27.43
CA LEU A 41 -0.88 -15.51 -28.70
C LEU A 41 -1.37 -14.18 -29.25
N ALA A 42 -2.68 -13.92 -29.27
CA ALA A 42 -3.25 -12.66 -29.75
C ALA A 42 -2.70 -11.45 -28.97
N ALA A 43 -2.61 -11.55 -27.65
CA ALA A 43 -2.00 -10.52 -26.81
C ALA A 43 -0.51 -10.31 -27.14
N THR A 44 0.24 -11.38 -27.34
CA THR A 44 1.68 -11.32 -27.66
C THR A 44 1.95 -10.79 -29.07
N VAL A 45 1.12 -11.18 -30.04
CA VAL A 45 1.12 -10.63 -31.41
C VAL A 45 0.90 -9.12 -31.32
N ALA A 46 -0.17 -8.69 -30.65
CA ALA A 46 -0.55 -7.29 -30.57
C ALA A 46 0.49 -6.42 -29.83
N LEU A 47 1.11 -6.95 -28.76
CA LEU A 47 2.27 -6.32 -28.10
C LEU A 47 3.46 -6.13 -29.05
N LEU A 48 3.77 -7.13 -29.88
CA LEU A 48 4.97 -7.13 -30.73
C LEU A 48 4.77 -6.45 -32.09
N THR A 49 3.53 -6.33 -32.55
CA THR A 49 3.17 -5.63 -33.80
C THR A 49 2.72 -4.19 -33.55
N GLY A 50 2.51 -3.77 -32.31
CA GLY A 50 1.97 -2.45 -31.97
C GLY A 50 0.48 -2.29 -32.30
N ASN A 51 -0.19 -3.33 -32.82
CA ASN A 51 -1.63 -3.32 -33.08
C ASN A 51 -2.38 -3.72 -31.81
N HIS A 52 -2.43 -2.83 -30.82
CA HIS A 52 -3.63 -2.78 -29.99
C HIS A 52 -4.80 -2.29 -30.87
N ASP A 53 -6.03 -2.62 -30.50
CA ASP A 53 -7.27 -2.28 -31.24
C ASP A 53 -7.60 -0.77 -31.24
N GLY A 54 -6.61 0.11 -31.02
CA GLY A 54 -6.82 1.55 -30.82
C GLY A 54 -7.33 1.92 -29.43
N SER A 55 -7.99 0.98 -28.73
CA SER A 55 -8.61 1.22 -27.43
C SER A 55 -7.58 1.40 -26.30
N TYR A 56 -7.98 2.14 -25.28
CA TYR A 56 -7.20 2.30 -24.06
C TYR A 56 -7.00 0.98 -23.30
N ARG A 57 -8.00 0.08 -23.30
CA ARG A 57 -7.84 -1.25 -22.65
C ARG A 57 -6.79 -2.09 -23.37
N GLY A 58 -6.85 -2.16 -24.71
CA GLY A 58 -5.87 -2.87 -25.51
C GLY A 58 -4.46 -2.36 -25.23
N PHE A 59 -4.27 -1.04 -25.27
CA PHE A 59 -2.99 -0.41 -24.95
C PHE A 59 -2.52 -0.69 -23.51
N VAL A 60 -3.41 -0.60 -22.51
CA VAL A 60 -3.03 -0.83 -21.11
C VAL A 60 -2.58 -2.27 -20.86
N VAL A 61 -3.36 -3.25 -21.35
CA VAL A 61 -3.10 -4.67 -21.10
C VAL A 61 -1.87 -5.15 -21.84
N LEU A 62 -1.70 -4.69 -23.08
CA LEU A 62 -0.68 -5.20 -23.99
C LEU A 62 0.60 -4.35 -23.97
N GLY A 63 0.50 -3.05 -23.77
CA GLY A 63 1.63 -2.12 -23.73
C GLY A 63 2.04 -1.75 -22.31
N TYR A 64 1.16 -1.05 -21.58
CA TYR A 64 1.54 -0.40 -20.32
C TYR A 64 1.85 -1.38 -19.17
N LEU A 65 0.96 -2.32 -18.85
CA LEU A 65 1.14 -3.22 -17.70
C LEU A 65 2.42 -4.09 -17.78
N PRO A 66 2.80 -4.63 -18.94
CA PRO A 66 4.07 -5.34 -19.10
C PRO A 66 5.32 -4.53 -18.73
N THR A 67 5.33 -3.21 -18.97
CA THR A 67 6.46 -2.34 -18.59
C THR A 67 6.72 -2.33 -17.08
N LEU A 68 5.69 -2.63 -16.28
CA LEU A 68 5.76 -2.61 -14.82
C LEU A 68 6.41 -3.86 -14.23
N ARG A 69 6.83 -4.85 -15.04
CA ARG A 69 7.39 -6.13 -14.56
C ARG A 69 8.57 -5.98 -13.59
N LYS A 70 9.41 -4.94 -13.78
CA LYS A 70 10.55 -4.64 -12.90
C LYS A 70 10.16 -3.97 -11.57
N LYS A 71 8.90 -3.52 -11.43
CA LYS A 71 8.39 -2.91 -10.20
C LYS A 71 7.98 -3.99 -9.19
N SER A 72 7.88 -3.59 -7.92
CA SER A 72 7.45 -4.50 -6.85
C SER A 72 6.07 -5.10 -7.16
N GLU A 73 5.83 -6.32 -6.68
CA GLU A 73 4.53 -6.99 -6.82
C GLU A 73 3.40 -6.17 -6.21
N ALA A 74 3.61 -5.58 -5.02
CA ALA A 74 2.64 -4.69 -4.38
C ALA A 74 2.28 -3.48 -5.25
N TRP A 75 3.28 -2.85 -5.90
CA TRP A 75 3.03 -1.74 -6.83
C TRP A 75 2.24 -2.19 -8.05
N ARG A 76 2.61 -3.32 -8.66
CA ARG A 76 1.89 -3.88 -9.81
C ARG A 76 0.43 -4.19 -9.47
N GLU A 77 0.18 -4.76 -8.30
CA GLU A 77 -1.17 -5.07 -7.82
C GLU A 77 -1.98 -3.79 -7.55
N GLN A 78 -1.37 -2.76 -6.95
CA GLN A 78 -2.01 -1.47 -6.75
C GLN A 78 -2.41 -0.83 -8.09
N VAL A 79 -1.49 -0.79 -9.06
CA VAL A 79 -1.77 -0.26 -10.40
C VAL A 79 -2.86 -1.06 -11.10
N ARG A 80 -2.80 -2.39 -11.05
CA ARG A 80 -3.83 -3.28 -11.62
C ARG A 80 -5.20 -3.00 -11.00
N SER A 81 -5.26 -2.89 -9.69
CA SER A 81 -6.50 -2.55 -8.97
C SER A 81 -7.09 -1.23 -9.43
N ILE A 82 -6.25 -0.19 -9.57
CA ILE A 82 -6.68 1.12 -10.06
C ILE A 82 -7.18 1.03 -11.49
N MET A 83 -6.47 0.29 -12.35
CA MET A 83 -6.90 0.08 -13.73
C MET A 83 -8.26 -0.62 -13.81
N GLU A 84 -8.42 -1.76 -13.13
CA GLU A 84 -9.62 -2.60 -13.21
C GLU A 84 -10.85 -1.93 -12.57
N VAL A 85 -10.69 -1.25 -11.44
CA VAL A 85 -11.81 -0.67 -10.68
C VAL A 85 -12.19 0.72 -11.19
N HIS A 86 -11.22 1.52 -11.65
CA HIS A 86 -11.45 2.95 -11.89
C HIS A 86 -11.26 3.35 -13.36
N LEU A 87 -10.15 2.97 -13.99
CA LEU A 87 -9.77 3.53 -15.30
C LEU A 87 -10.32 2.76 -16.49
N LEU A 88 -10.30 1.43 -16.47
CA LEU A 88 -10.83 0.59 -17.54
C LEU A 88 -12.36 0.63 -17.65
N PRO A 89 -13.14 0.74 -16.56
CA PRO A 89 -14.58 0.98 -16.67
C PRO A 89 -14.91 2.32 -17.33
N ALA A 90 -14.13 3.38 -17.07
CA ALA A 90 -14.39 4.73 -17.60
C ALA A 90 -13.88 4.92 -19.04
N PHE A 91 -12.66 4.47 -19.32
CA PHE A 91 -11.95 4.78 -20.57
C PHE A 91 -11.63 3.55 -21.42
N GLY A 92 -11.76 2.33 -20.88
CA GLY A 92 -11.18 1.14 -21.49
C GLY A 92 -11.68 0.82 -22.89
N HIS A 93 -12.93 1.17 -23.21
CA HIS A 93 -13.52 0.95 -24.53
C HIS A 93 -13.26 2.11 -25.52
N GLN A 94 -12.77 3.25 -25.04
CA GLN A 94 -12.53 4.41 -25.87
C GLN A 94 -11.22 4.26 -26.64
N ASP A 95 -11.20 4.74 -27.87
CA ASP A 95 -9.96 4.92 -28.62
C ASP A 95 -9.04 5.91 -27.89
N LEU A 96 -7.74 5.63 -27.88
CA LEU A 96 -6.74 6.49 -27.23
C LEU A 96 -6.84 7.96 -27.68
N LYS A 97 -7.14 8.16 -28.97
CA LYS A 97 -7.26 9.49 -29.59
C LYS A 97 -8.50 10.26 -29.13
N GLU A 98 -9.52 9.55 -28.64
CA GLU A 98 -10.78 10.14 -28.18
C GLU A 98 -10.77 10.48 -26.68
N ILE A 99 -9.73 10.09 -25.95
CA ILE A 99 -9.53 10.48 -24.56
C ILE A 99 -9.01 11.92 -24.55
N THR A 100 -9.91 12.87 -24.33
CA THR A 100 -9.61 14.29 -24.33
C THR A 100 -9.49 14.85 -22.92
N ARG A 101 -8.78 15.98 -22.75
CA ARG A 101 -8.66 16.66 -21.45
C ARG A 101 -10.04 16.94 -20.81
N PRO A 102 -11.06 17.48 -21.51
CA PRO A 102 -12.39 17.68 -20.92
C PRO A 102 -13.03 16.40 -20.38
N LYS A 103 -12.94 15.27 -21.08
CA LYS A 103 -13.45 13.98 -20.59
C LYS A 103 -12.72 13.50 -19.33
N VAL A 104 -11.40 13.68 -19.29
CA VAL A 104 -10.61 13.33 -18.11
C VAL A 104 -10.97 14.24 -16.94
N GLN A 105 -11.14 15.55 -17.18
CA GLN A 105 -11.56 16.51 -16.17
C GLN A 105 -12.93 16.12 -15.57
N GLN A 106 -13.94 15.88 -16.41
CA GLN A 106 -15.27 15.43 -15.98
C GLN A 106 -15.22 14.14 -15.14
N TYR A 107 -14.33 13.21 -15.50
CA TYR A 107 -14.13 12.00 -14.71
C TYR A 107 -13.61 12.29 -13.30
N PHE A 108 -12.65 13.22 -13.14
CA PHE A 108 -12.12 13.58 -11.83
C PHE A 108 -13.11 14.40 -10.99
N GLU A 109 -13.92 15.25 -11.61
CA GLU A 109 -15.05 15.94 -10.95
C GLU A 109 -16.06 14.94 -10.40
N GLY A 110 -16.37 13.86 -11.14
CA GLY A 110 -17.21 12.78 -10.63
C GLY A 110 -16.60 12.01 -9.44
N LEU A 111 -15.27 11.88 -9.39
CA LEU A 111 -14.60 11.31 -8.21
C LEU A 111 -14.59 12.27 -7.02
N GLU A 112 -14.51 13.58 -7.27
CA GLU A 112 -14.60 14.62 -6.25
C GLU A 112 -15.99 14.67 -5.60
N ALA A 113 -17.07 14.60 -6.39
CA ALA A 113 -18.43 14.50 -5.83
C ALA A 113 -18.60 13.27 -4.91
N ARG A 114 -18.00 12.13 -5.29
CA ARG A 114 -17.98 10.93 -4.43
C ARG A 114 -17.13 11.09 -3.18
N MET A 115 -16.09 11.92 -3.23
CA MET A 115 -15.27 12.26 -2.08
C MET A 115 -16.04 13.11 -1.07
N GLU A 116 -16.85 14.05 -1.54
CA GLU A 116 -17.75 14.85 -0.69
C GLU A 116 -18.75 13.99 0.09
N HIS A 117 -19.15 12.85 -0.49
CA HIS A 117 -19.97 11.82 0.18
C HIS A 117 -19.17 10.79 0.99
N GLY A 118 -17.85 10.95 1.13
CA GLY A 118 -16.99 10.07 1.93
C GLY A 118 -16.71 8.68 1.31
N GLU A 119 -17.04 8.46 0.04
CA GLU A 119 -16.87 7.16 -0.62
C GLU A 119 -15.43 6.91 -1.09
N ILE A 120 -14.67 7.97 -1.33
CA ILE A 120 -13.31 7.92 -1.87
C ILE A 120 -12.47 9.06 -1.28
N GLY A 121 -11.24 8.78 -0.86
CA GLY A 121 -10.35 9.82 -0.32
C GLY A 121 -9.58 10.59 -1.39
N ALA A 122 -9.27 11.87 -1.13
CA ALA A 122 -8.46 12.74 -2.00
C ALA A 122 -7.13 12.10 -2.44
N TRP A 123 -6.45 11.40 -1.52
CA TRP A 123 -5.22 10.68 -1.83
C TRP A 123 -5.42 9.54 -2.83
N HIS A 124 -6.54 8.82 -2.76
CA HIS A 124 -6.86 7.76 -3.70
C HIS A 124 -7.15 8.34 -5.09
N ILE A 125 -7.88 9.46 -5.16
CA ILE A 125 -8.11 10.21 -6.41
C ILE A 125 -6.76 10.57 -7.07
N ARG A 126 -5.80 11.07 -6.28
CA ARG A 126 -4.44 11.38 -6.80
C ARG A 126 -3.68 10.16 -7.30
N HIS A 127 -3.88 9.00 -6.67
CA HIS A 127 -3.28 7.76 -7.17
C HIS A 127 -3.90 7.33 -8.51
N ILE A 128 -5.22 7.44 -8.65
CA ILE A 128 -5.92 7.21 -9.93
C ILE A 128 -5.36 8.13 -11.01
N HIS A 129 -5.24 9.43 -10.72
CA HIS A 129 -4.63 10.41 -11.61
C HIS A 129 -3.19 10.05 -11.99
N LYS A 130 -2.35 9.67 -11.03
CA LYS A 130 -0.95 9.30 -11.28
C LYS A 130 -0.84 8.08 -12.20
N VAL A 131 -1.70 7.08 -12.01
CA VAL A 131 -1.71 5.87 -12.84
C VAL A 131 -2.18 6.19 -14.26
N LEU A 132 -3.25 6.98 -14.41
CA LEU A 132 -3.76 7.40 -15.72
C LEU A 132 -2.77 8.28 -16.48
N LYS A 133 -2.14 9.24 -15.77
CA LYS A 133 -1.10 10.08 -16.34
C LYS A 133 0.06 9.24 -16.86
N ALA A 134 0.53 8.26 -16.07
CA ALA A 134 1.67 7.43 -16.44
C ALA A 134 1.39 6.49 -17.63
N SER A 135 0.18 5.93 -17.73
CA SER A 135 -0.19 5.11 -18.89
C SER A 135 -0.30 5.95 -20.16
N LEU A 136 -0.97 7.09 -20.11
CA LEU A 136 -1.13 7.97 -21.27
C LEU A 136 0.17 8.72 -21.63
N GLU A 137 1.10 8.86 -20.69
CA GLU A 137 2.45 9.33 -20.98
C GLU A 137 3.20 8.34 -21.87
N LEU A 138 3.10 7.04 -21.59
CA LEU A 138 3.68 6.01 -22.45
C LEU A 138 3.03 6.03 -23.84
N ALA A 139 1.70 6.17 -23.92
CA ALA A 139 1.01 6.28 -25.21
C ALA A 139 1.47 7.49 -26.03
N PHE A 140 1.76 8.61 -25.37
CA PHE A 140 2.33 9.80 -26.00
C PHE A 140 3.76 9.55 -26.49
N GLN A 141 4.61 8.94 -25.67
CA GLN A 141 6.00 8.59 -26.02
C GLN A 141 6.07 7.60 -27.19
N ASP A 142 5.13 6.65 -27.26
CA ASP A 142 5.01 5.70 -28.36
C ASP A 142 4.34 6.30 -29.62
N GLY A 143 3.97 7.59 -29.59
CA GLY A 143 3.38 8.29 -30.73
C GLY A 143 1.92 7.93 -31.03
N LEU A 144 1.23 7.25 -30.11
CA LEU A 144 -0.15 6.79 -30.28
C LEU A 144 -1.18 7.92 -30.09
N ILE A 145 -0.81 8.92 -29.29
CA ILE A 145 -1.57 10.16 -29.07
C ILE A 145 -0.66 11.37 -29.24
N ALA A 146 -1.23 12.49 -29.69
CA ALA A 146 -0.46 13.72 -29.96
C ALA A 146 -0.07 14.50 -28.68
N ARG A 147 -0.75 14.25 -27.56
CA ARG A 147 -0.50 14.89 -26.26
C ARG A 147 -1.10 14.05 -25.13
N ASN A 148 -0.53 14.14 -23.94
CA ASN A 148 -1.13 13.54 -22.74
C ASN A 148 -2.32 14.40 -22.24
N PRO A 149 -3.57 13.91 -22.28
CA PRO A 149 -4.75 14.68 -21.89
C PRO A 149 -4.83 14.96 -20.37
N VAL A 150 -3.97 14.33 -19.57
CA VAL A 150 -4.01 14.39 -18.10
C VAL A 150 -3.19 15.56 -17.55
N TRP A 151 -2.26 16.14 -18.31
CA TRP A 151 -1.27 17.10 -17.77
C TRP A 151 -1.86 18.36 -17.12
N LYS A 152 -3.03 18.82 -17.56
CA LYS A 152 -3.70 20.03 -17.05
C LYS A 152 -5.05 19.71 -16.41
N VAL A 153 -5.19 18.52 -15.85
CA VAL A 153 -6.39 18.13 -15.10
C VAL A 153 -6.28 18.68 -13.69
N GLU A 154 -7.33 19.33 -13.23
CA GLU A 154 -7.45 19.86 -11.88
C GLU A 154 -7.95 18.74 -10.96
N LEU A 155 -7.43 18.69 -9.75
CA LEU A 155 -7.74 17.65 -8.77
C LEU A 155 -8.23 18.30 -7.48
N PRO A 156 -9.09 17.60 -6.71
CA PRO A 156 -9.54 18.09 -5.42
C PRO A 156 -8.37 18.46 -4.51
N PRO A 157 -8.53 19.51 -3.68
CA PRO A 157 -7.54 19.85 -2.67
C PRO A 157 -7.30 18.66 -1.75
N ILE A 158 -6.05 18.50 -1.29
CA ILE A 158 -5.76 17.53 -0.23
C ILE A 158 -6.02 18.27 1.08
N PRO A 159 -6.87 17.74 2.00
CA PRO A 159 -6.90 18.26 3.36
C PRO A 159 -5.48 18.25 3.95
N GLU A 160 -5.17 19.21 4.82
CA GLU A 160 -3.82 19.41 5.34
C GLU A 160 -3.18 18.12 5.87
N ALA A 161 -1.84 18.08 5.80
CA ALA A 161 -1.03 16.94 6.17
C ALA A 161 -1.36 16.46 7.60
N GLY A 162 -1.25 15.14 7.81
CA GLY A 162 -1.64 14.49 9.06
C GLY A 162 -1.16 15.17 10.34
N THR A 163 -1.96 15.05 11.39
CA THR A 163 -1.85 15.78 12.65
C THR A 163 -0.50 15.59 13.34
N VAL A 164 0.10 16.69 13.80
CA VAL A 164 1.22 16.66 14.75
C VAL A 164 0.65 16.99 16.13
N ILE A 165 0.94 16.14 17.12
CA ILE A 165 0.48 16.34 18.50
C ILE A 165 1.59 16.98 19.35
N THR A 166 1.22 17.67 20.43
CA THR A 166 2.20 18.28 21.34
C THR A 166 2.93 17.23 22.18
N LEU A 167 4.01 17.63 22.86
CA LEU A 167 4.74 16.74 23.76
C LEU A 167 3.87 16.28 24.94
N GLU A 168 3.00 17.15 25.47
CA GLU A 168 2.04 16.82 26.53
C GLU A 168 1.02 15.80 26.04
N GLN A 169 0.48 15.98 24.84
CA GLN A 169 -0.43 15.01 24.22
C GLN A 169 0.27 13.67 23.96
N LEU A 170 1.53 13.68 23.53
CA LEU A 170 2.31 12.46 23.36
C LEU A 170 2.52 11.73 24.69
N ALA A 171 2.83 12.47 25.76
CA ALA A 171 2.95 11.93 27.11
C ALA A 171 1.63 11.34 27.61
N ASP A 172 0.51 12.03 27.42
CA ASP A 172 -0.84 11.54 27.76
C ASP A 172 -1.20 10.27 26.99
N LEU A 173 -0.84 10.19 25.70
CA LEU A 173 -1.06 9.01 24.89
C LEU A 173 -0.30 7.78 25.43
N VAL A 174 0.93 7.95 25.88
CA VAL A 174 1.70 6.88 26.51
C VAL A 174 1.12 6.55 27.90
N ALA A 175 0.81 7.56 28.70
CA ALA A 175 0.33 7.39 30.07
C ALA A 175 -1.02 6.66 30.12
N TYR A 176 -1.99 7.04 29.27
CA TYR A 176 -3.36 6.52 29.34
C TYR A 176 -3.72 5.61 28.16
N GLY A 177 -3.18 5.87 26.97
CA GLY A 177 -3.55 5.18 25.74
C GLY A 177 -2.82 3.86 25.51
N ALA A 178 -1.55 3.78 25.89
CA ALA A 178 -0.70 2.59 25.74
C ALA A 178 -1.14 1.48 26.71
N ARG A 179 -2.18 0.73 26.33
CA ARG A 179 -2.78 -0.35 27.12
C ARG A 179 -3.32 -1.46 26.22
N GLY A 180 -3.50 -2.64 26.81
CA GLY A 180 -3.99 -3.83 26.11
C GLY A 180 -3.02 -4.30 25.02
N VAL A 181 -3.51 -5.11 24.07
CA VAL A 181 -2.66 -5.75 23.06
C VAL A 181 -1.89 -4.78 22.16
N TRP A 182 -2.37 -3.54 21.99
CA TRP A 182 -1.70 -2.49 21.21
C TRP A 182 -0.79 -1.59 22.07
N GLY A 183 -0.73 -1.77 23.38
CA GLY A 183 0.04 -0.92 24.31
C GLY A 183 1.51 -0.77 23.92
N PRO A 184 2.27 -1.87 23.73
CA PRO A 184 3.66 -1.79 23.30
C PRO A 184 3.82 -1.10 21.95
N ALA A 185 2.86 -1.32 21.03
CA ALA A 185 2.89 -0.69 19.72
C ALA A 185 2.74 0.83 19.81
N VAL A 186 1.85 1.33 20.67
CA VAL A 186 1.65 2.78 20.93
C VAL A 186 2.94 3.40 21.47
N ALA A 187 3.59 2.77 22.45
CA ALA A 187 4.86 3.23 23.00
C ALA A 187 5.97 3.26 21.93
N LEU A 188 6.19 2.14 21.23
CA LEU A 188 7.13 2.05 20.11
C LEU A 188 6.85 3.06 18.99
N GLY A 189 5.58 3.40 18.75
CA GLY A 189 5.18 4.39 17.77
C GLY A 189 5.71 5.80 18.04
N THR A 190 5.97 6.13 19.31
CA THR A 190 6.57 7.41 19.70
C THR A 190 8.03 7.54 19.26
N LEU A 191 8.71 6.43 18.95
CA LEU A 191 10.09 6.38 18.46
C LEU A 191 10.20 6.60 16.94
N GLY A 192 9.12 7.05 16.29
CA GLY A 192 9.09 7.33 14.85
C GLY A 192 9.15 6.09 13.94
N LEU A 193 8.93 4.89 14.49
CA LEU A 193 8.93 3.64 13.74
C LEU A 193 7.73 3.56 12.77
N ARG A 194 7.91 2.88 11.63
CA ARG A 194 6.75 2.52 10.78
C ARG A 194 5.96 1.40 11.44
N VAL A 195 4.64 1.33 11.23
CA VAL A 195 3.80 0.24 11.78
C VAL A 195 4.38 -1.15 11.50
N GLY A 196 4.88 -1.41 10.28
CA GLY A 196 5.52 -2.69 9.98
C GLY A 196 6.78 -2.96 10.82
N GLU A 197 7.60 -1.93 11.08
CA GLU A 197 8.79 -1.99 11.93
C GLU A 197 8.41 -2.21 13.41
N ILE A 198 7.42 -1.47 13.91
CA ILE A 198 6.85 -1.64 15.26
C ILE A 198 6.44 -3.10 15.48
N LEU A 199 5.63 -3.64 14.56
CA LEU A 199 5.08 -4.98 14.68
C LEU A 199 6.12 -6.09 14.43
N GLY A 200 7.24 -5.76 13.79
CA GLY A 200 8.36 -6.67 13.59
C GLY A 200 9.33 -6.72 14.75
N THR A 201 9.20 -5.83 15.74
CA THR A 201 10.17 -5.70 16.83
C THR A 201 10.23 -6.97 17.68
N GLN A 202 11.43 -7.55 17.82
CA GLN A 202 11.68 -8.71 18.66
C GLN A 202 12.21 -8.29 20.04
N MET A 203 11.98 -9.14 21.05
CA MET A 203 12.56 -8.93 22.38
C MET A 203 14.09 -9.00 22.37
N SER A 204 14.68 -9.81 21.48
CA SER A 204 16.14 -9.90 21.31
C SER A 204 16.78 -8.60 20.82
N ASP A 205 15.98 -7.74 20.19
CA ASP A 205 16.46 -6.50 19.58
C ASP A 205 16.26 -5.29 20.52
N LEU A 206 15.65 -5.52 21.68
CA LEU A 206 15.37 -4.52 22.70
C LEU A 206 16.33 -4.69 23.87
N THR A 207 17.20 -3.71 24.06
CA THR A 207 18.08 -3.58 25.23
C THR A 207 17.56 -2.45 26.12
N GLU A 208 18.18 -2.24 27.29
CA GLU A 208 17.82 -1.14 28.19
C GLU A 208 17.97 0.23 27.51
N ASP A 209 19.06 0.42 26.76
CA ASP A 209 19.43 1.72 26.18
C ASP A 209 19.12 1.85 24.69
N ASN A 210 18.84 0.76 23.99
CA ASN A 210 18.72 0.75 22.54
C ASN A 210 17.68 -0.24 22.02
N LEU A 211 17.03 0.16 20.92
CA LEU A 211 16.22 -0.72 20.08
C LEU A 211 16.86 -0.85 18.69
N VAL A 212 17.18 -2.08 18.30
CA VAL A 212 17.68 -2.39 16.95
C VAL A 212 16.49 -2.65 16.01
N VAL A 213 16.38 -1.87 14.94
CA VAL A 213 15.33 -2.02 13.94
C VAL A 213 15.84 -2.90 12.79
N GLU A 214 15.53 -4.18 12.85
CA GLU A 214 15.96 -5.16 11.84
C GLU A 214 14.78 -5.78 11.06
N TRP A 215 13.63 -5.94 11.70
CA TRP A 215 12.51 -6.70 11.15
C TRP A 215 11.32 -5.81 10.82
N GLN A 216 10.52 -6.23 9.85
CA GLN A 216 9.22 -5.63 9.59
C GLN A 216 8.16 -6.67 9.24
N VAL A 217 6.94 -6.43 9.70
CA VAL A 217 5.76 -7.17 9.27
C VAL A 217 5.21 -6.52 8.00
N ILE A 218 5.06 -7.32 6.94
CA ILE A 218 4.43 -6.89 5.69
C ILE A 218 3.22 -7.75 5.37
N THR A 219 2.15 -7.10 4.92
CA THR A 219 0.97 -7.77 4.37
C THR A 219 1.03 -7.73 2.84
N ARG A 220 0.81 -8.88 2.19
CA ARG A 220 0.75 -9.03 0.73
C ARG A 220 -0.51 -9.79 0.32
N GLY A 221 -0.95 -9.58 -0.93
CA GLY A 221 -2.15 -10.20 -1.48
C GLY A 221 -3.45 -9.49 -1.09
N LYS A 222 -4.58 -10.02 -1.56
CA LYS A 222 -5.94 -9.51 -1.31
C LYS A 222 -6.89 -10.64 -0.92
N GLY A 223 -7.94 -10.29 -0.18
CA GLY A 223 -9.01 -11.23 0.23
C GLY A 223 -8.44 -12.50 0.87
N ALA A 224 -8.92 -13.66 0.43
CA ALA A 224 -8.46 -14.96 0.95
C ALA A 224 -6.98 -15.29 0.65
N LYS A 225 -6.31 -14.57 -0.27
CA LYS A 225 -4.87 -14.74 -0.60
C LYS A 225 -3.95 -13.76 0.16
N ARG A 226 -4.53 -12.86 0.96
CA ARG A 226 -4.23 -12.67 2.38
C ARG A 226 -2.94 -13.24 3.02
N VAL A 227 -1.72 -12.78 2.75
CA VAL A 227 -0.54 -13.27 3.52
C VAL A 227 0.22 -12.15 4.21
N THR A 228 0.28 -12.21 5.52
CA THR A 228 1.18 -11.40 6.34
C THR A 228 2.43 -12.23 6.65
N LYS A 229 3.61 -11.60 6.61
CA LYS A 229 4.89 -12.24 6.89
C LYS A 229 5.82 -11.28 7.62
N LEU A 230 6.64 -11.84 8.51
CA LEU A 230 7.81 -11.17 9.05
C LEU A 230 8.93 -11.21 7.99
N VAL A 231 9.59 -10.08 7.76
CA VAL A 231 10.64 -9.95 6.75
C VAL A 231 11.80 -9.17 7.33
N ASN A 232 12.99 -9.78 7.31
CA ASN A 232 14.27 -9.16 7.68
C ASN A 232 14.76 -8.16 6.60
N LYS A 233 14.28 -8.31 5.36
CA LYS A 233 14.78 -7.56 4.21
C LYS A 233 14.27 -6.11 4.16
N LEU A 234 14.82 -5.26 5.02
CA LEU A 234 14.82 -3.82 4.81
C LEU A 234 15.64 -3.55 3.52
N LYS A 235 15.05 -2.84 2.56
CA LYS A 235 15.51 -2.83 1.15
C LYS A 235 16.85 -2.12 0.90
N THR A 236 17.45 -1.48 1.89
CA THR A 236 18.72 -0.73 1.76
C THR A 236 19.53 -0.76 3.08
N PRO A 237 20.87 -0.73 3.05
CA PRO A 237 21.74 -0.71 4.24
C PRO A 237 21.39 0.38 5.26
N THR A 238 20.89 1.53 4.81
CA THR A 238 20.46 2.68 5.62
C THR A 238 19.20 2.46 6.45
N SER A 239 18.50 1.34 6.25
CA SER A 239 17.24 1.05 6.96
C SER A 239 17.45 0.26 8.26
N HIS A 240 18.58 -0.44 8.40
CA HIS A 240 19.02 -1.00 9.67
C HIS A 240 19.55 0.15 10.54
N ARG A 241 19.00 0.30 11.74
CA ARG A 241 19.41 1.36 12.66
C ARG A 241 19.20 0.95 14.10
N SER A 242 20.07 1.44 14.98
CA SER A 242 19.83 1.47 16.41
C SER A 242 19.12 2.77 16.76
N ILE A 243 18.09 2.71 17.59
CA ILE A 243 17.39 3.86 18.15
C ILE A 243 17.72 3.90 19.65
N PRO A 244 18.41 4.95 20.14
CA PRO A 244 18.60 5.16 21.56
C PRO A 244 17.26 5.28 22.28
N LEU A 245 17.13 4.64 23.43
CA LEU A 245 15.95 4.66 24.26
C LEU A 245 16.15 5.59 25.46
N PRO A 246 15.14 6.37 25.85
CA PRO A 246 15.16 7.06 27.13
C PRO A 246 15.29 6.07 28.29
N ALA A 247 15.90 6.50 29.39
CA ALA A 247 16.05 5.68 30.59
C ALA A 247 14.68 5.12 31.06
N GLY A 248 14.64 3.81 31.34
CA GLY A 248 13.42 3.11 31.77
C GLY A 248 12.39 2.85 30.67
N TYR A 249 12.60 3.32 29.43
CA TYR A 249 11.62 3.16 28.35
C TYR A 249 11.50 1.71 27.88
N ALA A 250 12.61 0.96 27.87
CA ALA A 250 12.59 -0.48 27.61
C ALA A 250 11.73 -1.23 28.64
N ALA A 251 11.88 -0.91 29.92
CA ALA A 251 11.08 -1.50 31.00
C ALA A 251 9.59 -1.15 30.85
N LEU A 252 9.27 0.09 30.48
CA LEU A 252 7.90 0.50 30.16
C LEU A 252 7.32 -0.36 29.02
N ILE A 253 8.02 -0.48 27.89
CA ILE A 253 7.58 -1.29 26.74
C ILE A 253 7.31 -2.74 27.18
N LEU A 254 8.21 -3.32 27.97
CA LEU A 254 8.07 -4.68 28.48
C LEU A 254 6.90 -4.84 29.46
N SER A 255 6.64 -3.85 30.33
CA SER A 255 5.47 -3.87 31.23
C SER A 255 4.13 -3.80 30.49
N LEU A 256 4.12 -3.22 29.28
CA LEU A 256 2.94 -3.12 28.44
C LEU A 256 2.69 -4.39 27.62
N ARG A 257 3.71 -5.25 27.51
CA ARG A 257 3.65 -6.46 26.70
C ARG A 257 2.76 -7.50 27.38
N ALA A 258 1.90 -8.13 26.59
CA ALA A 258 1.10 -9.25 27.06
C ALA A 258 2.00 -10.46 27.40
N GLU A 259 1.73 -11.11 28.52
CA GLU A 259 2.39 -12.37 28.89
C GLU A 259 2.18 -13.43 27.80
N SER A 260 3.28 -13.86 27.18
CA SER A 260 3.29 -14.87 26.12
C SER A 260 4.71 -15.34 25.80
N ASP A 261 4.82 -16.54 25.23
CA ASP A 261 6.07 -17.13 24.72
C ASP A 261 6.50 -16.57 23.35
N SER A 262 5.76 -15.61 22.79
CA SER A 262 6.08 -15.02 21.49
C SER A 262 7.40 -14.25 21.56
N PRO A 263 8.32 -14.37 20.59
CA PRO A 263 9.55 -13.56 20.58
C PRO A 263 9.28 -12.07 20.32
N MET A 264 8.05 -11.69 19.98
CA MET A 264 7.68 -10.34 19.59
C MET A 264 7.40 -9.43 20.78
N VAL A 265 7.77 -8.16 20.65
CA VAL A 265 7.35 -7.11 21.60
C VAL A 265 5.85 -6.80 21.46
N CYS A 266 5.32 -6.89 20.25
CA CYS A 266 3.89 -6.74 19.96
C CYS A 266 3.26 -8.09 19.55
N PRO A 267 3.07 -9.03 20.49
CA PRO A 267 2.50 -10.33 20.15
C PRO A 267 1.08 -10.17 19.61
N GLY A 268 0.79 -10.88 18.52
CA GLY A 268 -0.57 -11.03 17.99
C GLY A 268 -1.30 -12.22 18.59
N GLY A 269 -2.62 -12.23 18.44
CA GLY A 269 -3.41 -13.46 18.59
C GLY A 269 -3.38 -14.28 17.29
N ILE A 270 -3.33 -15.61 17.39
CA ILE A 270 -3.62 -16.49 16.25
C ILE A 270 -5.14 -16.46 16.04
N ALA A 271 -5.62 -15.87 14.96
CA ALA A 271 -7.04 -16.00 14.60
C ALA A 271 -7.33 -17.46 14.17
N PRO A 272 -8.49 -18.04 14.55
CA PRO A 272 -8.88 -19.36 14.06
C PRO A 272 -8.85 -19.40 12.52
N GLY A 273 -8.07 -20.32 11.96
CA GLY A 273 -7.96 -20.51 10.50
C GLY A 273 -6.81 -19.77 9.80
N GLN A 274 -5.99 -18.96 10.48
CA GLN A 274 -4.74 -18.46 9.90
C GLN A 274 -3.66 -19.54 9.90
N LYS A 275 -3.20 -19.96 8.71
CA LYS A 275 -1.97 -20.75 8.58
C LYS A 275 -0.79 -19.85 8.88
N VAL A 276 -0.28 -19.94 10.10
CA VAL A 276 1.03 -19.39 10.48
C VAL A 276 2.07 -20.09 9.62
N GLY A 277 2.76 -19.35 8.76
CA GLY A 277 3.85 -19.92 7.98
C GLY A 277 5.00 -20.25 8.91
N THR A 278 5.11 -21.51 9.32
CA THR A 278 6.27 -22.26 9.92
C THR A 278 7.15 -21.62 11.00
N GLU A 279 6.99 -20.34 11.34
CA GLU A 279 7.74 -19.62 12.37
C GLU A 279 6.74 -19.09 13.40
N ARG A 280 6.96 -19.43 14.66
CA ARG A 280 6.09 -19.25 15.83
C ARG A 280 5.77 -17.78 16.20
N ALA A 281 5.98 -16.80 15.33
CA ALA A 281 5.65 -15.41 15.62
C ALA A 281 4.18 -15.12 15.29
N SER A 282 3.32 -15.12 16.31
CA SER A 282 2.04 -14.42 16.22
C SER A 282 2.32 -12.92 16.38
N TYR A 283 2.07 -12.13 15.33
CA TYR A 283 2.20 -10.67 15.33
C TYR A 283 0.83 -10.03 15.10
N LEU A 284 0.63 -8.80 15.57
CA LEU A 284 -0.60 -8.07 15.29
C LEU A 284 -0.76 -7.88 13.78
N ASN A 285 -1.99 -7.97 13.30
CA ASN A 285 -2.29 -7.69 11.90
C ASN A 285 -2.14 -6.18 11.64
N PRO A 286 -1.25 -5.73 10.74
CA PRO A 286 -1.04 -4.31 10.46
C PRO A 286 -2.31 -3.56 10.05
N ASP A 287 -3.27 -4.25 9.44
CA ASP A 287 -4.54 -3.65 9.03
C ASP A 287 -5.44 -3.26 10.21
N ASN A 288 -5.18 -3.81 11.40
CA ASN A 288 -5.88 -3.45 12.62
C ASN A 288 -5.20 -2.28 13.36
N ALA A 289 -4.10 -1.73 12.85
CA ALA A 289 -3.35 -0.67 13.53
C ALA A 289 -4.18 0.60 13.73
N SER A 290 -4.99 1.00 12.74
CA SER A 290 -5.91 2.14 12.90
C SER A 290 -6.90 1.89 14.04
N ARG A 291 -7.47 0.69 14.13
CA ARG A 291 -8.38 0.32 15.23
C ARG A 291 -7.66 0.35 16.58
N GLY A 292 -6.43 -0.17 16.65
CA GLY A 292 -5.61 -0.13 17.85
C GLY A 292 -5.34 1.31 18.33
N MET A 293 -5.03 2.21 17.40
CA MET A 293 -4.85 3.63 17.73
C MET A 293 -6.15 4.29 18.21
N GLN A 294 -7.29 4.02 17.56
CA GLN A 294 -8.59 4.53 18.00
C GLN A 294 -8.94 4.08 19.43
N GLN A 295 -8.59 2.83 19.79
CA GLN A 295 -8.76 2.34 21.17
C GLN A 295 -7.86 3.08 22.16
N ALA A 296 -6.63 3.42 21.77
CA ALA A 296 -5.73 4.21 22.62
C ALA A 296 -6.28 5.63 22.84
N ILE A 297 -6.72 6.30 21.77
CA ILE A 297 -7.35 7.64 21.81
C ILE A 297 -8.59 7.63 22.71
N ALA A 298 -9.44 6.61 22.57
CA ALA A 298 -10.64 6.48 23.41
C ALA A 298 -10.29 6.39 24.92
N ARG A 299 -9.18 5.71 25.28
CA ARG A 299 -8.71 5.64 26.67
C ARG A 299 -8.19 6.99 27.18
N VAL A 300 -7.46 7.73 26.34
CA VAL A 300 -7.00 9.09 26.69
C VAL A 300 -8.21 10.00 26.94
N ASN A 301 -9.19 10.00 26.04
CA ASN A 301 -10.41 10.78 26.21
C ASN A 301 -11.20 10.38 27.47
N ALA A 302 -11.26 9.08 27.79
CA ALA A 302 -11.88 8.63 29.04
C ALA A 302 -11.13 9.16 30.29
N ALA A 303 -9.79 9.20 30.25
CA ALA A 303 -8.98 9.79 31.31
C ALA A 303 -9.21 11.31 31.44
N TYR A 304 -9.29 12.03 30.31
CA TYR A 304 -9.61 13.46 30.30
C TYR A 304 -10.97 13.75 30.94
N VAL A 305 -12.00 12.99 30.58
CA VAL A 305 -13.34 13.09 31.20
C VAL A 305 -13.26 12.84 32.71
N ALA A 306 -12.53 11.82 33.14
CA ALA A 306 -12.39 11.51 34.57
C ALA A 306 -11.69 12.64 35.34
N HIS A 307 -10.61 13.21 34.81
CA HIS A 307 -9.82 14.26 35.46
C HIS A 307 -10.51 15.63 35.51
N HIS A 308 -11.40 15.90 34.55
CA HIS A 308 -12.14 17.16 34.44
C HIS A 308 -13.57 17.09 34.99
N ARG A 309 -13.95 15.97 35.64
CA ARG A 309 -15.26 15.84 36.26
C ARG A 309 -15.49 16.96 37.28
N GLY A 310 -16.47 17.82 37.00
CA GLY A 310 -16.79 18.99 37.83
C GLY A 310 -15.87 20.21 37.63
N LYS A 311 -14.97 20.20 36.63
CA LYS A 311 -14.02 21.27 36.31
C LYS A 311 -14.27 21.93 34.95
N GLY A 312 -15.39 21.63 34.30
CA GLY A 312 -15.76 22.12 32.97
C GLY A 312 -15.73 21.04 31.90
N GLU A 313 -15.78 21.46 30.63
CA GLU A 313 -15.72 20.55 29.48
C GLU A 313 -14.29 19.98 29.32
N PRO A 314 -14.13 18.65 29.24
CA PRO A 314 -12.81 18.03 29.08
C PRO A 314 -12.23 18.33 27.70
N PRO A 315 -10.89 18.45 27.57
CA PRO A 315 -10.25 18.48 26.27
C PRO A 315 -10.53 17.18 25.49
N VAL A 316 -10.47 17.26 24.17
CA VAL A 316 -10.59 16.10 23.28
C VAL A 316 -9.24 15.84 22.63
N PHE A 317 -8.76 14.61 22.76
CA PHE A 317 -7.53 14.18 22.14
C PHE A 317 -7.71 14.13 20.61
N PRO A 318 -6.75 14.67 19.82
CA PRO A 318 -6.88 14.73 18.38
C PRO A 318 -6.94 13.33 17.75
N ASN A 319 -7.71 13.20 16.67
CA ASN A 319 -7.76 11.95 15.93
C ASN A 319 -6.45 11.76 15.15
N ILE A 320 -5.70 10.69 15.45
CA ILE A 320 -4.40 10.40 14.87
C ILE A 320 -4.25 8.93 14.47
N THR A 321 -3.25 8.65 13.64
CA THR A 321 -2.79 7.31 13.27
C THR A 321 -1.35 7.07 13.74
N PHE A 322 -0.86 5.83 13.64
CA PHE A 322 0.57 5.54 13.85
C PHE A 322 1.49 6.29 12.88
N HIS A 323 1.01 6.64 11.69
CA HIS A 323 1.78 7.44 10.74
C HIS A 323 1.94 8.89 11.24
N ASP A 324 0.96 9.40 11.97
CA ASP A 324 0.97 10.73 12.56
C ASP A 324 1.90 10.80 13.78
N LEU A 325 2.05 9.70 14.54
CA LEU A 325 3.10 9.59 15.56
C LEU A 325 4.51 9.69 14.97
N ARG A 326 4.73 9.08 13.80
CA ARG A 326 6.00 9.22 13.09
C ARG A 326 6.25 10.65 12.61
N ARG A 327 5.21 11.36 12.18
CA ARG A 327 5.31 12.78 11.83
C ARG A 327 5.63 13.63 13.07
N THR A 328 4.95 13.34 14.17
CA THR A 328 5.15 14.01 15.46
C THR A 328 6.59 13.84 15.94
N PHE A 329 7.11 12.61 15.94
CA PHE A 329 8.51 12.35 16.28
C PHE A 329 9.47 13.18 15.43
N LYS A 330 9.26 13.19 14.10
CA LYS A 330 10.10 14.00 13.21
C LYS A 330 10.04 15.49 13.58
N SER A 331 8.85 16.04 13.80
CA SER A 331 8.68 17.45 14.17
C SER A 331 9.43 17.78 15.46
N ILE A 332 9.26 16.94 16.50
CA ILE A 332 9.93 17.14 17.79
C ILE A 332 11.47 17.08 17.64
N MET A 333 11.99 16.14 16.84
CA MET A 333 13.43 16.06 16.58
C MET A 333 13.94 17.28 15.80
N ASP A 334 13.20 17.73 14.78
CA ASP A 334 13.56 18.92 14.01
C ASP A 334 13.59 20.19 14.90
N ASP A 335 12.74 20.25 15.94
CA ASP A 335 12.69 21.36 16.91
C ASP A 335 13.84 21.35 17.94
N ILE A 336 14.43 20.18 18.23
CA ILE A 336 15.49 20.00 19.25
C ILE A 336 16.90 20.15 18.64
N GLY A 337 17.05 20.02 17.32
CA GLY A 337 18.33 20.12 16.59
C GLY A 337 19.11 18.81 16.52
#